data_AF-A0AAV2CV78-F1
#
_entry.id   AF-A0AAV2CV78-F1
#
_cell.length_a   1.000
_cell.length_b   1.000
_cell.length_c   1.000
_cell.angle_alpha   90.00
_cell.angle_beta   90.00
_cell.angle_gamma   90.00
#
_symmetry.space_group_name_H-M   'P 1'
#
loop_
_entity.id
_entity.type
_entity.pdbx_description
1 polymer ?
#
loop_
_entity_poly.entity_id
_entity_poly.type
_entity_poly.pdbx_seq_one_letter_code
_entity_poly.pdbx_strand_id
1 'polypeptide(L)'
;MGLRTVKSIPPKCRLGFARTLKGALDDVGVSPGDLSCWIRLLVLSLCVLKTFYPRSNLECRSADRRLRQEESVTSAIIVWGSGGSLQLLRVTLDEVPPPFSVEEELVSGELNLWQCRRKICDGHYTAVVRVLSSSDVAPYSDATLLALQDKHLVAPPPSLPTSPVDHHPLVVSSAVVLDMIRSFPRGTSCGRDGFRAQHLMDCLGGADVAISDDLLASITRVVNLFIEGRCLQPLGEYIASAPLTSLVKPGGGICPIVVGTVWRRLVSKVGACLVGPTLSGYFAGLQFGVGVSGGGEAILACLEPVRRGPRW
;
A
#
# COMPACT_ATOMS: atom_id res chain seq x y z
N MET A 1 -0.29 4.40 -14.58
CA MET A 1 -1.28 5.28 -13.90
C MET A 1 -0.54 6.18 -12.92
N GLY A 2 -0.60 7.51 -13.12
CA GLY A 2 -0.01 8.47 -12.19
C GLY A 2 -0.65 8.38 -10.81
N LEU A 3 0.17 8.37 -9.76
CA LEU A 3 -0.29 8.38 -8.38
C LEU A 3 -0.98 9.71 -8.08
N ARG A 4 -2.30 9.67 -7.84
CA ARG A 4 -3.13 10.87 -7.58
C ARG A 4 -2.91 11.49 -6.19
N THR A 5 -2.16 10.85 -5.30
CA THR A 5 -1.94 11.29 -3.92
C THR A 5 -0.48 11.59 -3.60
N VAL A 6 -0.25 12.55 -2.70
CA VAL A 6 1.08 12.90 -2.21
C VAL A 6 1.77 11.71 -1.55
N LYS A 7 3.10 11.65 -1.62
CA LYS A 7 3.90 10.57 -1.02
C LYS A 7 3.92 10.62 0.50
N SER A 8 3.91 11.83 1.06
CA SER A 8 3.89 12.14 2.49
C SER A 8 2.98 13.35 2.71
N ILE A 9 2.30 13.37 3.85
CA ILE A 9 1.40 14.46 4.24
C ILE A 9 2.25 15.69 4.61
N PRO A 10 1.98 16.87 4.01
CA PRO A 10 2.69 18.09 4.37
C PRO A 10 2.62 18.34 5.89
N PRO A 11 3.73 18.70 6.56
CA PRO A 11 3.79 18.78 8.01
C PRO A 11 2.65 19.56 8.67
N LYS A 12 2.25 20.70 8.09
CA LYS A 12 1.15 21.53 8.60
C LYS A 12 -0.22 20.86 8.54
N CYS A 13 -0.42 19.94 7.60
CA CYS A 13 -1.69 19.26 7.36
C CYS A 13 -1.83 17.96 8.18
N ARG A 14 -0.74 17.44 8.77
CA ARG A 14 -0.70 16.13 9.45
C ARG A 14 -1.73 16.01 10.56
N LEU A 15 -1.82 17.02 11.43
CA LEU A 15 -2.77 17.03 12.53
C LEU A 15 -4.22 17.06 12.06
N GLY A 16 -4.52 17.91 11.07
CA GLY A 16 -5.85 18.00 10.47
C GLY A 16 -6.27 16.67 9.84
N PHE A 17 -5.39 16.09 9.02
CA PHE A 17 -5.66 14.80 8.40
C PHE A 17 -5.77 13.65 9.41
N ALA A 18 -4.94 13.64 10.47
CA ALA A 18 -5.02 12.64 11.54
C ALA A 18 -6.40 12.64 12.21
N ARG A 19 -6.95 13.82 12.51
CA ARG A 19 -8.31 13.97 13.06
C ARG A 19 -9.39 13.50 12.07
N THR A 20 -9.26 13.86 10.80
CA THR A 20 -10.19 13.41 9.76
C THR A 20 -10.17 11.90 9.57
N LEU A 21 -8.98 11.29 9.55
CA LEU A 21 -8.79 9.85 9.47
C LEU A 21 -9.39 9.15 10.69
N LYS A 22 -9.13 9.66 11.90
CA LYS A 22 -9.72 9.14 13.13
C LYS A 22 -11.26 9.14 13.05
N GLY A 23 -11.87 10.26 12.63
CA GLY A 23 -13.32 10.35 12.47
C GLY A 23 -13.87 9.28 11.52
N ALA A 24 -13.24 9.09 10.35
CA ALA A 24 -13.65 8.05 9.40
C ALA A 24 -13.48 6.62 9.95
N LEU A 25 -12.45 6.38 10.79
CA LEU A 25 -12.25 5.10 11.46
C LEU A 25 -13.28 4.86 12.57
N ASP A 26 -13.61 5.90 13.32
CA ASP A 26 -14.62 5.84 14.39
C ASP A 26 -16.01 5.57 13.83
N ASP A 27 -16.37 6.19 12.70
CA ASP A 27 -17.62 5.92 11.97
C ASP A 27 -17.75 4.42 11.62
N VAL A 28 -16.69 3.83 11.05
CA VAL A 28 -16.63 2.39 10.77
C VAL A 28 -16.68 1.56 12.06
N GLY A 29 -15.99 2.02 13.11
CA GLY A 29 -15.97 1.35 14.40
C GLY A 29 -17.34 1.27 15.06
N VAL A 30 -18.12 2.34 15.00
CA VAL A 30 -19.48 2.45 15.57
C VAL A 30 -20.49 1.67 14.71
N SER A 31 -20.40 1.81 13.39
CA SER A 31 -21.37 1.24 12.45
C SER A 31 -20.70 0.37 11.38
N PRO A 32 -20.08 -0.77 11.75
CA PRO A 32 -19.37 -1.63 10.79
C PRO A 32 -20.30 -2.25 9.74
N GLY A 33 -21.61 -2.28 10.01
CA GLY A 33 -22.65 -2.72 9.07
C GLY A 33 -22.99 -1.71 7.97
N ASP A 34 -22.54 -0.45 8.10
CA ASP A 34 -22.86 0.62 7.15
C ASP A 34 -21.79 0.75 6.06
N LEU A 35 -22.18 0.44 4.83
CA LEU A 35 -21.32 0.53 3.65
C LEU A 35 -20.78 1.95 3.42
N SER A 36 -21.55 2.98 3.76
CA SER A 36 -21.15 4.39 3.58
C SER A 36 -19.92 4.74 4.42
N CYS A 37 -19.86 4.25 5.66
CA CYS A 37 -18.73 4.47 6.57
C CYS A 37 -17.43 3.90 5.98
N TRP A 38 -17.48 2.67 5.48
CA TRP A 38 -16.32 2.04 4.85
C TRP A 38 -15.89 2.73 3.56
N ILE A 39 -16.83 3.10 2.69
CA ILE A 39 -16.51 3.81 1.45
C ILE A 39 -15.81 5.13 1.77
N ARG A 40 -16.32 5.91 2.73
CA ARG A 40 -15.70 7.16 3.18
C ARG A 40 -14.26 6.94 3.65
N LEU A 41 -14.01 5.91 4.46
CA LEU A 41 -12.65 5.57 4.89
C LEU A 41 -11.73 5.25 3.70
N LEU A 42 -12.20 4.46 2.73
CA LEU A 42 -11.40 4.01 1.60
C LEU A 42 -11.11 5.09 0.56
N VAL A 43 -12.00 6.08 0.38
CA VAL A 43 -11.80 7.18 -0.57
C VAL A 43 -11.14 8.41 0.05
N LEU A 44 -11.02 8.48 1.38
CA LEU A 44 -10.51 9.64 2.12
C LEU A 44 -9.19 10.18 1.55
N SER A 45 -8.19 9.31 1.35
CA SER A 45 -6.89 9.70 0.80
C SER A 45 -6.96 10.20 -0.64
N LEU A 46 -7.82 9.60 -1.48
CA LEU A 46 -8.02 10.06 -2.86
C LEU A 46 -8.65 11.45 -2.91
N CYS A 47 -9.53 11.76 -1.98
CA CYS A 47 -10.22 13.04 -1.91
C CYS A 47 -9.36 14.14 -1.28
N VAL A 48 -8.64 13.81 -0.20
CA VAL A 48 -7.99 14.82 0.67
C VAL A 48 -6.50 14.99 0.39
N LEU A 49 -5.79 13.91 0.05
CA LEU A 49 -4.33 13.93 -0.12
C LEU A 49 -3.90 14.07 -1.58
N LYS A 50 -4.72 14.71 -2.43
CA LYS A 50 -4.44 14.85 -3.85
C LYS A 50 -3.14 15.58 -4.12
N THR A 51 -2.40 15.13 -5.13
CA THR A 51 -1.23 15.85 -5.64
C THR A 51 -1.70 17.09 -6.41
N PHE A 52 -1.18 18.25 -6.03
CA PHE A 52 -1.39 19.50 -6.76
C PHE A 52 -0.59 19.48 -8.08
N TYR A 53 -1.31 19.70 -9.17
CA TYR A 53 -0.74 19.84 -10.51
C TYR A 53 -0.85 21.31 -10.95
N PRO A 54 0.28 22.00 -11.22
CA PRO A 54 0.25 23.36 -11.72
C PRO A 54 -0.39 23.38 -13.12
N ARG A 55 -1.29 24.34 -13.34
CA ARG A 55 -1.99 24.55 -14.62
C ARG A 55 -1.33 25.65 -15.46
N SER A 56 -0.35 26.38 -14.92
CA SER A 56 0.42 27.39 -15.66
C SER A 56 1.89 27.44 -15.21
N ASN A 57 2.76 27.97 -16.08
CA ASN A 57 4.21 28.10 -15.82
C ASN A 57 4.53 28.97 -14.59
N LEU A 58 3.65 29.91 -14.23
CA LEU A 58 3.77 30.74 -13.04
C LEU A 58 3.66 29.92 -11.73
N GLU A 59 2.99 28.78 -11.79
CA GLU A 59 2.74 27.89 -10.63
C GLU A 59 3.83 26.83 -10.44
N CYS A 60 4.82 26.78 -11.35
CA CYS A 60 5.89 25.77 -11.34
C CYS A 60 7.06 26.07 -10.39
N ARG A 61 7.11 27.25 -9.74
CA ARG A 61 8.18 27.56 -8.77
C ARG A 61 8.06 26.63 -7.55
N SER A 62 9.17 26.07 -7.09
CA SER A 62 9.18 24.99 -6.09
C SER A 62 8.57 25.38 -4.73
N ALA A 63 8.81 26.61 -4.28
CA ALA A 63 8.24 27.15 -3.04
C ALA A 63 6.72 27.34 -3.15
N ASP A 64 6.27 27.94 -4.25
CA ASP A 64 4.85 28.18 -4.54
C ASP A 64 4.08 26.87 -4.70
N ARG A 65 4.70 25.86 -5.32
CA ARG A 65 4.12 24.53 -5.47
C ARG A 65 3.87 23.83 -4.13
N ARG A 66 4.82 23.91 -3.19
CA ARG A 66 4.65 23.32 -1.85
C ARG A 66 3.55 24.04 -1.07
N LEU A 67 3.53 25.37 -1.11
CA LEU A 67 2.50 26.17 -0.45
C LEU A 67 1.10 25.83 -0.98
N ARG A 68 0.94 25.78 -2.31
CA ARG A 68 -0.34 25.42 -2.95
C ARG A 68 -0.76 23.99 -2.66
N GLN A 69 0.20 23.07 -2.56
CA GLN A 69 -0.07 21.70 -2.12
C GLN A 69 -0.61 21.67 -0.68
N GLU A 70 -0.01 22.45 0.23
CA GLU A 70 -0.48 22.60 1.62
C GLU A 70 -1.89 23.22 1.68
N GLU A 71 -2.15 24.27 0.91
CA GLU A 71 -3.46 24.94 0.82
C GLU A 71 -4.54 24.02 0.24
N SER A 72 -4.21 23.25 -0.81
CA SER A 72 -5.12 22.29 -1.43
C SER A 72 -5.55 21.20 -0.46
N VAL A 73 -4.59 20.60 0.26
CA VAL A 73 -4.89 19.56 1.27
C VAL A 73 -5.68 20.16 2.44
N THR A 74 -5.31 21.35 2.91
CA THR A 74 -6.01 22.02 4.02
C THR A 74 -7.46 22.33 3.67
N SER A 75 -7.70 22.87 2.47
CA SER A 75 -9.06 23.12 1.96
C SER A 75 -9.88 21.84 1.85
N ALA A 76 -9.28 20.75 1.36
CA ALA A 76 -9.96 19.47 1.26
C ALA A 76 -10.29 18.86 2.64
N ILE A 77 -9.42 19.02 3.65
CA ILE A 77 -9.70 18.63 5.05
C ILE A 77 -10.93 19.38 5.58
N ILE A 78 -11.01 20.70 5.35
CA ILE A 78 -12.12 21.53 5.81
C ILE A 78 -13.44 21.09 5.15
N VAL A 79 -13.45 20.95 3.82
CA VAL A 79 -14.65 20.51 3.08
C VAL A 79 -15.08 19.11 3.49
N TRP A 80 -14.13 18.20 3.74
CA TRP A 80 -14.46 16.87 4.25
C TRP A 80 -15.14 16.94 5.62
N GLY A 81 -14.57 17.72 6.55
CA GLY A 81 -15.08 17.88 7.91
C GLY A 81 -16.47 18.51 7.97
N SER A 82 -16.84 19.34 7.00
CA SER A 82 -18.18 19.94 6.88
C SER A 82 -19.20 19.05 6.14
N GLY A 83 -18.92 17.76 5.96
CA GLY A 83 -19.83 16.82 5.27
C GLY A 83 -19.72 16.81 3.73
N GLY A 84 -18.76 17.53 3.16
CA GLY A 84 -18.53 17.64 1.71
C GLY A 84 -17.79 16.44 1.07
N SER A 85 -17.78 15.27 1.71
CA SER A 85 -17.05 14.09 1.21
C SER A 85 -17.52 13.63 -0.18
N LEU A 86 -18.83 13.65 -0.44
CA LEU A 86 -19.39 13.33 -1.76
C LEU A 86 -19.01 14.35 -2.83
N GLN A 87 -18.95 15.63 -2.48
CA GLN A 87 -18.52 16.68 -3.40
C GLN A 87 -17.06 16.46 -3.81
N LEU A 88 -16.18 16.21 -2.84
CA LEU A 88 -14.77 15.90 -3.10
C LEU A 88 -14.62 14.63 -3.94
N LEU A 89 -15.43 13.60 -3.68
CA LEU A 89 -15.41 12.37 -4.46
C LEU A 89 -15.78 12.62 -5.93
N ARG A 90 -16.86 13.36 -6.20
CA ARG A 90 -17.26 13.73 -7.57
C ARG A 90 -16.14 14.46 -8.31
N VAL A 91 -15.58 15.49 -7.68
CA VAL A 91 -14.43 16.23 -8.25
C VAL A 91 -13.24 15.30 -8.52
N THR A 92 -13.00 14.31 -7.66
CA THR A 92 -11.92 13.32 -7.85
C THR A 92 -12.16 12.37 -9.02
N LEU A 93 -13.42 12.01 -9.28
CA LEU A 93 -13.80 11.12 -10.37
C LEU A 93 -13.80 11.86 -11.71
N ASP A 94 -14.24 13.11 -11.73
CA ASP A 94 -14.32 13.95 -12.94
C ASP A 94 -12.94 14.46 -13.40
N GLU A 95 -11.96 14.47 -12.50
CA GLU A 95 -10.59 14.86 -12.84
C GLU A 95 -9.94 13.85 -13.80
N VAL A 96 -9.79 14.28 -15.04
CA VAL A 96 -8.90 13.64 -16.01
C VAL A 96 -7.46 13.91 -15.56
N PRO A 97 -6.67 12.88 -15.21
CA PRO A 97 -5.27 13.11 -14.91
C PRO A 97 -4.62 13.76 -16.13
N PRO A 98 -3.65 14.67 -15.97
CA PRO A 98 -2.90 15.16 -17.12
C PRO A 98 -2.43 13.93 -17.90
N PRO A 99 -2.48 13.97 -19.26
CA PRO A 99 -1.88 12.90 -20.05
C PRO A 99 -0.52 12.66 -19.42
N PHE A 100 -0.22 11.39 -19.10
CA PHE A 100 1.13 11.02 -18.72
C PHE A 100 1.97 11.68 -19.80
N SER A 101 2.73 12.74 -19.44
CA SER A 101 3.63 13.36 -20.39
C SER A 101 4.38 12.16 -20.91
N VAL A 102 4.22 11.88 -22.20
CA VAL A 102 5.04 10.88 -22.85
C VAL A 102 6.42 11.42 -22.57
N GLU A 103 7.04 10.80 -21.56
CA GLU A 103 8.45 10.92 -21.28
C GLU A 103 9.01 10.70 -22.68
N GLU A 104 9.57 11.76 -23.29
CA GLU A 104 10.38 11.61 -24.51
C GLU A 104 11.13 10.29 -24.34
N GLU A 105 11.12 9.39 -25.34
CA GLU A 105 11.71 8.05 -25.26
C GLU A 105 13.15 8.11 -24.72
N LEU A 106 13.27 8.23 -23.40
CA LEU A 106 14.50 8.28 -22.67
C LEU A 106 14.90 6.83 -22.69
N VAL A 107 16.08 6.56 -23.25
CA VAL A 107 16.66 5.22 -23.27
C VAL A 107 16.57 4.65 -21.85
N SER A 108 16.23 3.36 -21.68
CA SER A 108 15.98 2.72 -20.36
C SER A 108 16.98 3.12 -19.27
N GLY A 109 18.26 3.32 -19.62
CA GLY A 109 19.30 3.84 -18.72
C GLY A 109 19.06 5.27 -18.18
N GLU A 110 18.58 6.19 -19.01
CA GLU A 110 18.26 7.57 -18.62
C GLU A 110 17.01 7.66 -17.73
N LEU A 111 16.02 6.80 -18.00
CA LEU A 111 14.82 6.70 -17.16
C LEU A 111 15.18 6.17 -15.75
N ASN A 112 16.02 5.13 -15.67
CA ASN A 112 16.48 4.59 -14.40
C ASN A 112 17.30 5.62 -13.60
N LEU A 113 18.17 6.40 -14.26
CA LEU A 113 18.92 7.48 -13.63
C LEU A 113 18.01 8.59 -13.10
N TRP A 114 16.99 8.98 -13.87
CA TRP A 114 15.99 9.95 -13.42
C TRP A 114 15.21 9.44 -12.20
N GLN A 115 14.77 8.18 -12.23
CA GLN A 115 14.10 7.55 -11.08
C GLN A 115 15.02 7.48 -9.86
N CYS A 116 16.30 7.15 -10.05
CA CYS A 116 17.32 7.17 -9.00
C CYS A 116 17.43 8.55 -8.35
N ARG A 117 17.55 9.62 -9.14
CA ARG A 117 17.59 11.00 -8.62
C ARG A 117 16.36 11.30 -7.75
N ARG A 118 15.17 10.93 -8.21
CA ARG A 118 13.93 11.12 -7.42
C ARG A 118 13.95 10.33 -6.10
N LYS A 119 14.41 9.08 -6.13
CA LYS A 119 14.50 8.23 -4.94
C LYS A 119 15.55 8.72 -3.94
N ILE A 120 16.66 9.30 -4.42
CA ILE A 120 17.65 9.97 -3.57
C ILE A 120 17.02 11.17 -2.85
N CYS A 121 16.28 12.02 -3.58
CA CYS A 121 15.58 13.16 -2.97
C CYS A 121 14.55 12.73 -1.91
N ASP A 122 13.94 11.56 -2.07
CA ASP A 122 13.03 10.98 -1.08
C ASP A 122 13.77 10.28 0.09
N GLY A 123 15.10 10.18 0.08
CA GLY A 123 15.90 9.44 1.08
C GLY A 123 15.80 7.91 0.99
N HIS A 124 15.37 7.37 -0.16
CA HIS A 124 15.17 5.94 -0.39
C HIS A 124 16.42 5.25 -0.97
N TYR A 125 17.56 5.33 -0.30
CA TYR A 125 18.85 4.86 -0.82
C TYR A 125 18.88 3.37 -1.20
N THR A 126 18.27 2.49 -0.39
CA THR A 126 18.17 1.06 -0.74
C THR A 126 17.36 0.82 -2.02
N ALA A 127 16.36 1.65 -2.30
CA ALA A 127 15.57 1.55 -3.52
C ALA A 127 16.36 2.03 -4.75
N VAL A 128 17.26 3.01 -4.58
CA VAL A 128 18.13 3.52 -5.66
C VAL A 128 18.96 2.38 -6.25
N VAL A 129 19.61 1.58 -5.39
CA VAL A 129 20.43 0.44 -5.85
C VAL A 129 19.59 -0.55 -6.67
N ARG A 130 18.34 -0.80 -6.26
CA ARG A 130 17.43 -1.70 -6.99
C ARG A 130 16.98 -1.11 -8.33
N VAL A 131 16.76 0.19 -8.40
CA VAL A 131 16.35 0.90 -9.63
C VAL A 131 17.46 0.92 -10.67
N LEU A 132 18.73 1.04 -10.24
CA LEU A 132 19.87 0.97 -11.18
C LEU A 132 19.93 -0.34 -11.97
N SER A 133 19.38 -1.42 -11.41
CA SER A 133 19.35 -2.75 -12.03
C SER A 133 17.93 -3.24 -12.32
N SER A 134 16.92 -2.35 -12.26
CA SER A 134 15.54 -2.77 -12.46
C SER A 134 15.21 -2.95 -13.92
N SER A 135 14.43 -3.98 -14.20
CA SER A 135 13.83 -4.19 -15.50
C SER A 135 12.69 -3.20 -15.77
N ASP A 136 12.45 -2.91 -17.04
CA ASP A 136 11.43 -1.96 -17.47
C ASP A 136 10.00 -2.47 -17.17
N VAL A 137 9.06 -1.53 -17.09
CA VAL A 137 7.63 -1.84 -17.04
C VAL A 137 7.19 -2.25 -18.44
N ALA A 138 6.53 -3.41 -18.57
CA ALA A 138 6.05 -3.88 -19.87
C ALA A 138 5.00 -2.90 -20.43
N PRO A 139 5.03 -2.61 -21.74
CA PRO A 139 4.10 -1.68 -22.35
C PRO A 139 2.65 -2.18 -22.23
N TYR A 140 1.71 -1.24 -22.19
CA TYR A 140 0.29 -1.57 -22.23
C TYR A 140 -0.09 -1.99 -23.67
N SER A 141 -0.16 -3.29 -23.91
CA SER A 141 -0.49 -3.88 -25.20
C SER A 141 -1.27 -5.19 -25.02
N ASP A 142 -1.95 -5.63 -26.09
CA ASP A 142 -2.68 -6.91 -26.08
C ASP A 142 -1.75 -8.09 -25.81
N ALA A 143 -0.51 -8.04 -26.30
CA ALA A 143 0.50 -9.06 -26.01
C ALA A 143 0.83 -9.15 -24.51
N THR A 144 0.98 -8.00 -23.83
CA THR A 144 1.17 -7.94 -22.38
C THR A 144 -0.06 -8.49 -21.65
N LEU A 145 -1.27 -8.14 -22.09
CA LEU A 145 -2.51 -8.62 -21.49
C LEU A 145 -2.65 -10.15 -21.61
N LEU A 146 -2.38 -10.71 -22.79
CA LEU A 146 -2.42 -12.16 -23.03
C LEU A 146 -1.40 -12.89 -22.16
N ALA A 147 -0.16 -12.39 -22.07
CA ALA A 147 0.87 -12.98 -21.23
C ALA A 147 0.56 -12.89 -19.71
N LEU A 148 -0.26 -11.91 -19.30
CA LEU A 148 -0.78 -11.83 -17.94
C LEU A 148 -1.91 -12.84 -17.71
N GLN A 149 -2.83 -12.98 -18.65
CA GLN A 149 -3.94 -13.93 -18.59
C GLN A 149 -3.43 -15.38 -18.52
N ASP A 150 -2.41 -15.73 -19.30
CA ASP A 150 -1.77 -17.04 -19.29
C ASP A 150 -1.19 -17.43 -17.91
N LYS A 151 -0.75 -16.44 -17.11
CA LYS A 151 -0.23 -16.66 -15.75
C LYS A 151 -1.33 -16.80 -14.70
N HIS A 152 -2.55 -16.38 -15.02
CA HIS A 152 -3.68 -16.48 -14.10
C HIS A 152 -4.38 -17.82 -14.31
N LEU A 153 -4.09 -18.79 -13.43
CA LEU A 153 -4.88 -20.01 -13.35
C LEU A 153 -6.30 -19.64 -12.93
N VAL A 154 -7.28 -19.91 -13.80
CA VAL A 154 -8.70 -19.76 -13.47
C VAL A 154 -9.09 -20.94 -12.58
N ALA A 155 -8.89 -20.78 -11.27
CA ALA A 155 -9.38 -21.70 -10.26
C ALA A 155 -10.63 -21.12 -9.58
N PRO A 156 -11.65 -21.94 -9.25
CA PRO A 156 -12.74 -21.48 -8.41
C PRO A 156 -12.20 -21.01 -7.05
N PRO A 157 -12.85 -20.03 -6.40
CA PRO A 157 -12.47 -19.62 -5.05
C PRO A 157 -12.45 -20.83 -4.11
N PRO A 158 -11.52 -20.89 -3.14
CA PRO A 158 -11.53 -21.96 -2.15
C PRO A 158 -12.87 -21.95 -1.41
N SER A 159 -13.46 -23.13 -1.22
CA SER A 159 -14.66 -23.28 -0.40
C SER A 159 -14.30 -23.00 1.06
N LEU A 160 -14.95 -22.00 1.65
CA LEU A 160 -14.84 -21.77 3.08
C LEU A 160 -15.63 -22.87 3.82
N PRO A 161 -15.11 -23.41 4.93
CA PRO A 161 -15.86 -24.37 5.73
C PRO A 161 -17.15 -23.71 6.25
N THR A 162 -18.28 -24.39 6.03
CA THR A 162 -19.61 -23.93 6.45
C THR A 162 -19.90 -24.20 7.92
N SER A 163 -19.12 -25.08 8.55
CA SER A 163 -19.22 -25.38 9.98
C SER A 163 -18.76 -24.17 10.79
N PRO A 164 -19.49 -23.79 11.86
CA PRO A 164 -19.03 -22.74 12.77
C PRO A 164 -17.67 -23.16 13.34
N VAL A 165 -16.67 -22.31 13.14
CA VAL A 165 -15.35 -22.50 13.75
C VAL A 165 -15.47 -22.09 15.21
N ASP A 166 -15.32 -23.04 16.13
CA ASP A 166 -15.49 -22.83 17.58
C ASP A 166 -14.27 -22.15 18.21
N HIS A 167 -13.74 -21.13 17.54
CA HIS A 167 -12.57 -20.37 17.94
C HIS A 167 -12.87 -18.89 17.94
N HIS A 168 -12.49 -18.21 19.01
CA HIS A 168 -12.58 -16.76 19.07
C HIS A 168 -11.66 -16.13 18.02
N PRO A 169 -12.10 -15.04 17.36
CA PRO A 169 -11.23 -14.28 16.48
C PRO A 169 -9.96 -13.84 17.20
N LEU A 170 -8.85 -13.77 16.46
CA LEU A 170 -7.62 -13.19 16.99
C LEU A 170 -7.87 -11.72 17.31
N VAL A 171 -7.50 -11.28 18.51
CA VAL A 171 -7.57 -9.88 18.94
C VAL A 171 -6.15 -9.33 19.03
N VAL A 172 -5.91 -8.19 18.38
CA VAL A 172 -4.62 -7.51 18.36
C VAL A 172 -4.64 -6.24 19.22
N SER A 173 -3.54 -5.99 19.92
CA SER A 173 -3.31 -4.77 20.70
C SER A 173 -2.75 -3.63 19.85
N SER A 174 -2.91 -2.40 20.33
CA SER A 174 -2.38 -1.20 19.67
C SER A 174 -0.85 -1.22 19.53
N ALA A 175 -0.13 -1.82 20.46
CA ALA A 175 1.32 -1.97 20.38
C ALA A 175 1.74 -2.81 19.17
N VAL A 176 1.10 -3.97 18.96
CA VAL A 176 1.39 -4.83 17.81
C VAL A 176 1.02 -4.12 16.50
N VAL A 177 -0.12 -3.44 16.44
CA VAL A 177 -0.53 -2.67 15.26
C VAL A 177 0.51 -1.59 14.93
N LEU A 178 0.97 -0.85 15.94
CA LEU A 178 1.98 0.19 15.77
C LEU A 178 3.30 -0.37 15.22
N ASP A 179 3.77 -1.51 15.75
CA ASP A 179 4.96 -2.19 15.26
C ASP A 179 4.79 -2.68 13.81
N MET A 180 3.60 -3.17 13.45
CA MET A 180 3.30 -3.56 12.07
C MET A 180 3.24 -2.35 11.12
N ILE A 181 2.78 -1.19 11.57
CA ILE A 181 2.85 0.07 10.80
C ILE A 181 4.32 0.50 10.62
N ARG A 182 5.11 0.51 11.69
CA ARG A 182 6.52 0.93 11.67
C ARG A 182 7.41 0.02 10.82
N SER A 183 7.05 -1.25 10.73
CA SER A 183 7.82 -2.24 9.97
C SER A 183 7.55 -2.19 8.45
N PHE A 184 6.70 -1.30 7.94
CA PHE A 184 6.61 -1.08 6.50
C PHE A 184 7.90 -0.44 5.98
N PRO A 185 8.48 -0.96 4.87
CA PRO A 185 9.62 -0.31 4.23
C PRO A 185 9.29 1.13 3.81
N ARG A 186 10.24 2.05 3.97
CA ARG A 186 10.09 3.41 3.46
C ARG A 186 9.87 3.40 1.95
N GLY A 187 8.98 4.28 1.48
CA GLY A 187 8.65 4.37 0.06
C GLY A 187 7.75 3.23 -0.46
N THR A 188 7.13 2.45 0.44
CA THR A 188 6.11 1.46 0.08
C THR A 188 5.01 2.09 -0.79
N SER A 189 4.77 1.50 -1.96
CA SER A 189 3.70 1.93 -2.89
C SER A 189 2.32 1.79 -2.27
N CYS A 190 1.36 2.63 -2.68
CA CYS A 190 -0.05 2.49 -2.30
C CYS A 190 -0.79 1.54 -3.26
N GLY A 191 -1.98 1.10 -2.85
CA GLY A 191 -2.94 0.48 -3.75
C GLY A 191 -3.73 1.53 -4.54
N ARG A 192 -4.89 1.11 -5.06
CA ARG A 192 -5.80 1.97 -5.85
C ARG A 192 -6.42 3.12 -5.05
N ASP A 193 -6.48 2.99 -3.73
CA ASP A 193 -7.01 3.98 -2.78
C ASP A 193 -6.03 5.15 -2.53
N GLY A 194 -4.80 5.06 -3.06
CA GLY A 194 -3.80 6.11 -2.87
C GLY A 194 -3.32 6.27 -1.43
N PHE A 195 -3.77 5.44 -0.49
CA PHE A 195 -3.39 5.50 0.93
C PHE A 195 -2.08 4.73 1.15
N ARG A 196 -1.16 5.32 1.91
CA ARG A 196 0.21 4.81 2.09
C ARG A 196 0.48 4.52 3.56
N ALA A 197 1.36 3.55 3.81
CA ALA A 197 1.94 3.35 5.14
C ALA A 197 2.64 4.62 5.64
N GLN A 198 3.24 5.41 4.73
CA GLN A 198 3.83 6.70 5.08
C GLN A 198 2.79 7.69 5.63
N HIS A 199 1.55 7.68 5.14
CA HIS A 199 0.49 8.56 5.67
C HIS A 199 0.13 8.20 7.12
N LEU A 200 0.08 6.90 7.44
CA LEU A 200 -0.09 6.44 8.82
C LEU A 200 1.08 6.90 9.70
N MET A 201 2.32 6.74 9.24
CA MET A 201 3.51 7.20 9.95
C MET A 201 3.53 8.72 10.14
N ASP A 202 3.07 9.49 9.15
CA ASP A 202 3.00 10.95 9.22
C ASP A 202 1.96 11.42 10.25
N CYS A 203 0.84 10.71 10.40
CA CYS A 203 -0.16 10.99 11.43
C CYS A 203 0.30 10.63 12.84
N LEU A 204 0.92 9.45 12.99
CA LEU A 204 1.35 8.91 14.29
C LEU A 204 2.68 9.51 14.78
N GLY A 205 3.46 10.12 13.88
CA GLY A 205 4.72 10.81 14.20
C GLY A 205 4.56 12.29 14.58
N GLY A 206 3.33 12.76 14.83
CA GLY A 206 3.04 14.15 15.20
C GLY A 206 3.42 14.50 16.63
N ALA A 207 3.44 15.81 16.95
CA ALA A 207 3.81 16.32 18.27
C ALA A 207 2.73 16.12 19.36
N ASP A 208 1.49 15.83 18.96
CA ASP A 208 0.36 15.61 19.88
C ASP A 208 0.19 14.11 20.16
N VAL A 209 0.74 13.69 21.30
CA VAL A 209 0.77 12.28 21.71
C VAL A 209 -0.65 11.74 21.94
N ALA A 210 -1.53 12.53 22.57
CA ALA A 210 -2.89 12.09 22.88
C ALA A 210 -3.70 11.78 21.60
N ILE A 211 -3.59 12.65 20.59
CA ILE A 211 -4.27 12.43 19.30
C ILE A 211 -3.70 11.22 18.58
N SER A 212 -2.38 11.00 18.67
CA SER A 212 -1.73 9.82 18.08
C SER A 212 -2.21 8.52 18.72
N ASP A 213 -2.31 8.48 20.06
CA ASP A 213 -2.77 7.30 20.80
C ASP A 213 -4.23 6.98 20.50
N ASP A 214 -5.09 8.00 20.48
CA ASP A 214 -6.50 7.83 20.12
C ASP A 214 -6.68 7.36 18.67
N LEU A 215 -5.92 7.93 17.72
CA LEU A 215 -5.93 7.49 16.33
C LEU A 215 -5.45 6.03 16.21
N LEU A 216 -4.39 5.67 16.94
CA LEU A 216 -3.89 4.30 16.96
C LEU A 216 -4.93 3.33 17.52
N ALA A 217 -5.69 3.72 18.55
CA ALA A 217 -6.80 2.94 19.08
C ALA A 217 -7.89 2.73 18.01
N SER A 218 -8.29 3.78 17.28
CA SER A 218 -9.26 3.67 16.17
C SER A 218 -8.75 2.79 15.03
N ILE A 219 -7.47 2.91 14.64
CA ILE A 219 -6.85 2.01 13.65
C ILE A 219 -6.91 0.56 14.14
N THR A 220 -6.55 0.33 15.41
CA THR A 220 -6.53 -1.00 16.03
C THR A 220 -7.92 -1.63 16.02
N ARG A 221 -8.96 -0.85 16.33
CA ARG A 221 -10.36 -1.28 16.27
C ARG A 221 -10.74 -1.74 14.86
N VAL A 222 -10.43 -0.95 13.83
CA VAL A 222 -10.73 -1.31 12.44
C VAL A 222 -9.92 -2.52 11.96
N VAL A 223 -8.65 -2.66 12.39
CA VAL A 223 -7.86 -3.87 12.12
C VAL A 223 -8.51 -5.11 12.73
N ASN A 224 -8.98 -5.05 13.98
CA ASN A 224 -9.71 -6.16 14.60
C ASN A 224 -11.01 -6.48 13.85
N LEU A 225 -11.76 -5.48 13.37
CA LEU A 225 -12.94 -5.72 12.52
C LEU A 225 -12.59 -6.50 11.24
N PHE A 226 -11.45 -6.20 10.60
CA PHE A 226 -11.00 -6.98 9.44
C PHE A 226 -10.62 -8.43 9.82
N ILE A 227 -9.93 -8.63 10.95
CA ILE A 227 -9.52 -9.95 11.43
C ILE A 227 -10.75 -10.80 11.81
N GLU A 228 -11.76 -10.19 12.42
CA GLU A 228 -13.06 -10.81 12.74
C GLU A 228 -13.92 -11.13 11.50
N GLY A 229 -13.48 -10.74 10.29
CA GLY A 229 -14.27 -10.94 9.07
C GLY A 229 -15.50 -10.03 8.99
N ARG A 230 -15.54 -8.93 9.74
CA ARG A 230 -16.67 -7.97 9.78
C ARG A 230 -16.58 -6.87 8.72
N CYS A 231 -15.63 -6.97 7.79
CA CYS A 231 -15.66 -6.16 6.58
C CYS A 231 -16.83 -6.61 5.70
N LEU A 232 -17.61 -5.66 5.20
CA LEU A 232 -18.81 -5.95 4.42
C LEU A 232 -18.49 -6.72 3.14
N GLN A 233 -19.28 -7.76 2.86
CA GLN A 233 -19.11 -8.63 1.68
C GLN A 233 -19.04 -7.86 0.34
N PRO A 234 -19.85 -6.79 0.09
CA PRO A 234 -19.73 -5.99 -1.13
C PRO A 234 -18.35 -5.33 -1.33
N LEU A 235 -17.57 -5.15 -0.27
CA LEU A 235 -16.21 -4.58 -0.34
C LEU A 235 -15.13 -5.66 -0.47
N GLY A 236 -15.49 -6.94 -0.31
CA GLY A 236 -14.55 -8.06 -0.31
C GLY A 236 -13.67 -8.05 -1.56
N GLU A 237 -14.27 -7.95 -2.75
CA GLU A 237 -13.54 -7.89 -4.00
C GLU A 237 -12.67 -6.63 -4.10
N TYR A 238 -13.16 -5.47 -3.66
CA TYR A 238 -12.37 -4.23 -3.69
C TYR A 238 -11.12 -4.33 -2.80
N ILE A 239 -11.26 -4.85 -1.58
CA ILE A 239 -10.16 -5.00 -0.61
C ILE A 239 -9.20 -6.11 -1.05
N ALA A 240 -9.72 -7.24 -1.54
CA ALA A 240 -8.96 -8.41 -1.95
C ALA A 240 -8.38 -8.33 -3.37
N SER A 241 -8.79 -7.35 -4.18
CA SER A 241 -8.16 -7.05 -5.47
C SER A 241 -7.12 -5.93 -5.35
N ALA A 242 -6.38 -5.71 -6.44
CA ALA A 242 -5.37 -4.66 -6.52
C ALA A 242 -4.99 -4.38 -7.97
N PRO A 243 -4.47 -3.16 -8.26
CA PRO A 243 -3.91 -2.86 -9.56
C PRO A 243 -2.67 -3.72 -9.82
N LEU A 244 -2.54 -4.17 -11.07
CA LEU A 244 -1.43 -4.98 -11.56
C LEU A 244 -0.45 -4.09 -12.33
N THR A 245 0.83 -4.23 -12.02
CA THR A 245 1.95 -3.63 -12.76
C THR A 245 2.78 -4.75 -13.36
N SER A 246 2.86 -4.81 -14.68
CA SER A 246 3.64 -5.81 -15.42
C SER A 246 5.10 -5.38 -15.53
N LEU A 247 6.02 -6.15 -14.94
CA LEU A 247 7.46 -5.95 -15.12
C LEU A 247 8.00 -6.94 -16.16
N VAL A 248 8.95 -6.52 -16.97
CA VAL A 248 9.70 -7.43 -17.85
C VAL A 248 10.70 -8.22 -17.00
N LYS A 249 10.82 -9.52 -17.19
CA LYS A 249 11.85 -10.32 -16.50
C LYS A 249 13.19 -10.27 -17.25
N PRO A 250 14.34 -10.33 -16.55
CA PRO A 250 15.62 -10.68 -17.17
C PRO A 250 15.49 -12.05 -17.86
N GLY A 251 15.81 -12.12 -19.16
CA GLY A 251 15.65 -13.35 -19.97
C GLY A 251 14.28 -13.52 -20.64
N GLY A 252 13.38 -12.53 -20.53
CA GLY A 252 12.09 -12.53 -21.23
C GLY A 252 10.89 -12.95 -20.39
N GLY A 253 9.69 -12.65 -20.89
CA GLY A 253 8.43 -12.88 -20.19
C GLY A 253 8.07 -11.81 -19.15
N ILE A 254 6.87 -11.92 -18.59
CA ILE A 254 6.28 -10.89 -17.73
C ILE A 254 6.21 -11.35 -16.26
N CYS A 255 6.40 -10.43 -15.32
CA CYS A 255 6.18 -10.63 -13.89
C CYS A 255 5.05 -9.69 -13.43
N PRO A 256 3.86 -10.23 -13.09
CA PRO A 256 2.80 -9.41 -12.53
C PRO A 256 3.15 -8.99 -11.09
N ILE A 257 3.12 -7.70 -10.81
CA ILE A 257 3.24 -7.13 -9.47
C ILE A 257 1.88 -6.58 -9.05
N VAL A 258 1.39 -7.03 -7.91
CA VAL A 258 0.08 -6.65 -7.38
C VAL A 258 0.28 -5.91 -6.07
N VAL A 259 -0.25 -4.68 -5.97
CA VAL A 259 -0.10 -3.84 -4.77
C VAL A 259 -1.46 -3.60 -4.12
N GLY A 260 -1.73 -4.33 -3.04
CA GLY A 260 -2.91 -4.17 -2.20
C GLY A 260 -3.04 -2.79 -1.55
N THR A 261 -4.25 -2.47 -1.08
CA THR A 261 -4.48 -1.35 -0.16
C THR A 261 -3.56 -1.46 1.05
N VAL A 262 -3.27 -0.34 1.71
CA VAL A 262 -2.47 -0.40 2.95
C VAL A 262 -3.23 -1.15 4.05
N TRP A 263 -4.57 -1.08 4.08
CA TRP A 263 -5.42 -1.83 5.02
C TRP A 263 -5.22 -3.33 4.88
N ARG A 264 -5.35 -3.89 3.67
CA ARG A 264 -5.15 -5.32 3.43
C ARG A 264 -3.75 -5.76 3.84
N ARG A 265 -2.72 -4.97 3.50
CA ARG A 265 -1.33 -5.32 3.83
C ARG A 265 -1.04 -5.22 5.32
N LEU A 266 -1.60 -4.23 6.02
CA LEU A 266 -1.46 -4.09 7.47
C LEU A 266 -2.12 -5.27 8.18
N VAL A 267 -3.36 -5.60 7.84
CA VAL A 267 -4.08 -6.75 8.40
C VAL A 267 -3.34 -8.06 8.12
N SER A 268 -2.85 -8.26 6.89
CA SER A 268 -2.06 -9.44 6.54
C SER A 268 -0.77 -9.54 7.36
N LYS A 269 -0.12 -8.40 7.62
CA LYS A 269 1.12 -8.35 8.42
C LYS A 269 0.85 -8.66 9.89
N VAL A 270 -0.23 -8.12 10.44
CA VAL A 270 -0.71 -8.45 11.78
C VAL A 270 -1.03 -9.95 11.87
N GLY A 271 -1.81 -10.50 10.94
CA GLY A 271 -2.13 -11.92 10.92
C GLY A 271 -0.89 -12.82 10.84
N ALA A 272 0.07 -12.48 9.96
CA ALA A 272 1.34 -13.19 9.86
C ALA A 272 2.18 -13.09 11.13
N CYS A 273 2.15 -11.96 11.84
CA CYS A 273 2.83 -11.79 13.13
C CYS A 273 2.22 -12.69 14.21
N LEU A 274 0.89 -12.78 14.27
CA LEU A 274 0.18 -13.58 15.29
C LEU A 274 0.29 -15.09 15.04
N VAL A 275 0.20 -15.52 13.78
CA VAL A 275 0.12 -16.94 13.43
C VAL A 275 1.48 -17.53 13.02
N GLY A 276 2.42 -16.68 12.57
CA GLY A 276 3.74 -17.07 12.08
C GLY A 276 4.56 -17.92 13.05
N PRO A 277 4.68 -17.56 14.35
CA PRO A 277 5.42 -18.37 15.32
C PRO A 277 4.89 -19.80 15.42
N THR A 278 3.57 -20.00 15.46
CA THR A 278 2.95 -21.33 15.51
C THR A 278 3.21 -22.11 14.22
N LEU A 279 3.05 -21.47 13.05
CA LEU A 279 3.27 -22.13 11.76
C LEU A 279 4.75 -22.44 11.49
N SER A 280 5.67 -21.68 12.08
CA SER A 280 7.11 -21.92 11.88
C SER A 280 7.55 -23.31 12.36
N GLY A 281 6.98 -23.79 13.48
CA GLY A 281 7.22 -25.14 13.96
C GLY A 281 6.60 -26.19 13.05
N TYR A 282 5.40 -25.94 12.52
CA TYR A 282 4.71 -26.85 11.61
C TYR A 282 5.45 -27.02 10.27
N PHE A 283 6.05 -25.95 9.75
CA PHE A 283 6.80 -25.97 8.49
C PHE A 283 8.32 -26.17 8.67
N ALA A 284 8.78 -26.47 9.89
CA ALA A 284 10.19 -26.66 10.16
C ALA A 284 10.80 -27.77 9.28
N GLY A 285 11.91 -27.46 8.61
CA GLY A 285 12.58 -28.37 7.67
C GLY A 285 11.91 -28.52 6.29
N LEU A 286 10.71 -27.97 6.09
CA LEU A 286 10.00 -27.98 4.80
C LEU A 286 10.01 -26.62 4.11
N GLN A 287 9.95 -25.53 4.89
CA GLN A 287 9.97 -24.16 4.40
C GLN A 287 11.38 -23.56 4.54
N PHE A 288 11.88 -22.98 3.45
CA PHE A 288 13.17 -22.27 3.39
C PHE A 288 13.03 -20.87 2.77
N GLY A 289 11.81 -20.47 2.40
CA GLY A 289 11.53 -19.18 1.79
C GLY A 289 11.11 -18.13 2.81
N VAL A 290 9.84 -17.72 2.73
CA VAL A 290 9.29 -16.60 3.50
C VAL A 290 9.34 -16.89 4.99
N GLY A 291 9.89 -15.95 5.77
CA GLY A 291 9.93 -16.03 7.23
C GLY A 291 11.08 -16.86 7.81
N VAL A 292 12.00 -17.37 6.97
CA VAL A 292 13.15 -18.18 7.40
C VAL A 292 14.44 -17.42 7.10
N SER A 293 15.16 -17.02 8.16
CA SER A 293 16.44 -16.33 8.00
C SER A 293 17.49 -17.27 7.42
N GLY A 294 18.19 -16.83 6.36
CA GLY A 294 19.23 -17.63 5.70
C GLY A 294 18.72 -18.87 4.94
N GLY A 295 17.41 -18.98 4.70
CA GLY A 295 16.83 -20.20 4.12
C GLY A 295 17.29 -20.49 2.68
N GLY A 296 17.55 -19.46 1.87
CA GLY A 296 18.11 -19.63 0.52
C GLY A 296 19.54 -20.17 0.55
N GLU A 297 20.36 -19.64 1.44
CA GLU A 297 21.72 -20.09 1.69
C GLU A 297 21.74 -21.52 2.24
N ALA A 298 20.80 -21.86 3.12
CA ALA A 298 20.65 -23.21 3.64
C ALA A 298 20.36 -24.24 2.52
N ILE A 299 19.49 -23.91 1.57
CA ILE A 299 19.24 -24.77 0.40
C ILE A 299 20.54 -24.98 -0.40
N LEU A 300 21.27 -23.90 -0.69
CA LEU A 300 22.51 -23.98 -1.46
C LEU A 300 23.57 -24.82 -0.74
N ALA A 301 23.73 -24.61 0.57
CA ALA A 301 24.67 -25.36 1.40
C ALA A 301 24.34 -26.86 1.44
N CYS A 302 23.06 -27.23 1.53
CA CYS A 302 22.62 -28.62 1.49
C CYS A 302 22.87 -29.30 0.14
N LEU A 303 22.78 -28.57 -0.98
CA LEU A 303 22.97 -29.11 -2.33
C LEU A 303 24.44 -29.16 -2.77
N GLU A 304 25.31 -28.39 -2.13
CA GLU A 304 26.72 -28.29 -2.52
C GLU A 304 27.50 -29.62 -2.46
N PRO A 305 27.32 -30.50 -1.46
CA PRO A 305 27.94 -31.83 -1.44
C PRO A 305 27.49 -32.72 -2.60
N VAL A 306 26.20 -32.67 -2.96
CA VAL A 306 25.64 -33.42 -4.10
C VAL A 306 26.24 -32.91 -5.41
N ARG A 307 26.37 -31.59 -5.55
CA ARG A 307 26.97 -30.96 -6.73
C ARG A 307 28.46 -31.25 -6.88
N ARG A 308 29.20 -31.36 -5.77
CA ARG A 308 30.64 -31.65 -5.77
C ARG A 308 30.97 -33.13 -6.02
N GLY A 309 29.97 -34.02 -5.99
CA GLY A 309 30.15 -35.47 -6.14
C GLY A 309 30.85 -36.11 -4.92
N PRO A 310 30.84 -37.44 -4.82
CA PRO A 310 31.57 -38.14 -3.76
C PRO A 310 33.07 -37.82 -3.86
N ARG A 311 33.64 -37.32 -2.77
CA ARG A 311 35.10 -37.22 -2.61
C ARG A 311 35.58 -38.59 -2.12
N TRP A 312 36.07 -39.39 -3.05
CA TRP A 312 36.80 -40.62 -2.75
C TRP A 312 38.25 -40.28 -2.39
#